data_AF-A0A7C1QH67-F1
#
_entry.id   AF-A0A7C1QH67-F1
#
_cell.length_a   1.000
_cell.length_b   1.000
_cell.length_c   1.000
_cell.angle_alpha   90.00
_cell.angle_beta   90.00
_cell.angle_gamma   90.00
#
_symmetry.space_group_name_H-M   'P 1'
#
loop_
_entity.id
_entity.type
_entity.pdbx_description
1 polymer ?
#
loop_
_entity_poly.entity_id
_entity_poly.type
_entity_poly.pdbx_seq_one_letter_code
_entity_poly.pdbx_strand_id
1 'polypeptide(L)'
;MIRLPATENERLLSSVILVFIAYFGLNSVFFAFFGEDSAQVPYLITLSFLGGMILGVSFFLWTRAAADGTPPGSVTSRNIEILKKALSDDESGLIDLIRGSEGVTQDSIRFKTGFSKSKVSALLSELEKKDIILRERLGR
;
A
#
# COMPACT_ATOMS: atom_id res chain seq x y z
N MET A 1 6.59 -23.51 -12.83
CA MET A 1 6.12 -22.61 -11.75
C MET A 1 6.54 -21.20 -12.15
N ILE A 2 5.63 -20.40 -12.71
CA ILE A 2 5.96 -19.05 -13.20
C ILE A 2 6.16 -18.17 -11.96
N ARG A 3 7.41 -17.76 -11.69
CA ARG A 3 7.69 -16.80 -10.61
C ARG A 3 7.25 -15.42 -11.07
N LEU A 4 6.51 -14.72 -10.22
CA LEU A 4 6.18 -13.31 -10.43
C LEU A 4 7.49 -12.49 -10.42
N PRO A 5 7.60 -11.44 -11.25
CA PRO A 5 8.79 -10.57 -11.29
C PRO A 5 9.08 -9.97 -9.92
N ALA A 6 10.30 -10.16 -9.44
CA ALA A 6 10.69 -9.86 -8.06
C ALA A 6 11.15 -8.41 -7.88
N THR A 7 11.82 -7.86 -8.91
CA THR A 7 12.36 -6.49 -8.88
C THR A 7 11.47 -5.50 -9.64
N GLU A 8 11.61 -4.20 -9.34
CA GLU A 8 10.87 -3.14 -10.04
C GLU A 8 11.19 -3.10 -11.54
N ASN A 9 12.46 -3.27 -11.89
CA ASN A 9 12.92 -3.31 -13.28
C ASN A 9 12.36 -4.52 -14.03
N GLU A 10 12.29 -5.69 -13.39
CA GLU A 10 11.67 -6.89 -13.97
C GLU A 10 10.17 -6.70 -14.22
N ARG A 11 9.45 -6.04 -13.29
CA ARG A 11 8.03 -5.72 -13.47
C ARG A 11 7.83 -4.77 -14.63
N LEU A 12 8.65 -3.73 -14.72
CA LEU A 12 8.58 -2.75 -15.79
C LEU A 12 8.87 -3.40 -17.15
N LEU A 13 9.94 -4.18 -17.24
CA LEU A 13 10.28 -4.95 -18.45
C LEU A 13 9.16 -5.92 -18.85
N SER A 14 8.61 -6.68 -17.89
CA SER A 14 7.52 -7.62 -18.14
C SER A 14 6.26 -6.92 -18.64
N SER A 15 5.94 -5.75 -18.07
CA SER A 15 4.78 -4.95 -18.48
C SER A 15 4.95 -4.44 -19.91
N VAL A 16 6.13 -3.93 -20.25
CA VAL A 16 6.46 -3.47 -21.62
C VAL A 16 6.36 -4.62 -22.61
N ILE A 17 6.96 -5.78 -22.29
CA ILE A 17 6.88 -6.98 -23.14
C ILE A 17 5.42 -7.41 -23.33
N LEU A 18 4.59 -7.35 -22.28
CA LEU A 18 3.18 -7.70 -22.35
C LEU A 18 2.40 -6.77 -23.30
N VAL A 19 2.68 -5.47 -23.30
CA VAL A 19 2.10 -4.51 -24.27
C VAL A 19 2.45 -4.94 -25.68
N PHE A 20 3.72 -5.25 -25.96
CA PHE A 20 4.17 -5.67 -27.29
C PHE A 20 3.51 -6.98 -27.74
N ILE A 21 3.46 -7.99 -26.86
CA ILE A 21 2.82 -9.28 -27.16
C ILE A 21 1.34 -9.07 -27.46
N ALA A 22 0.64 -8.28 -26.64
CA ALA A 22 -0.78 -8.00 -26.84
C ALA A 22 -1.02 -7.25 -28.16
N TYR A 23 -0.22 -6.22 -28.45
CA TYR A 23 -0.33 -5.42 -29.67
C TYR A 23 -0.10 -6.26 -30.93
N PHE A 24 1.04 -6.96 -31.02
CA PHE A 24 1.37 -7.78 -32.19
C PHE A 24 0.41 -8.97 -32.34
N GLY A 25 0.02 -9.61 -31.23
CA GLY A 25 -0.92 -10.71 -31.24
C GLY A 25 -2.30 -10.29 -31.75
N LEU A 26 -2.86 -9.20 -31.22
CA LEU A 26 -4.15 -8.68 -31.66
C LEU A 26 -4.13 -8.24 -33.13
N ASN A 27 -3.08 -7.52 -33.54
CA ASN A 27 -2.96 -7.08 -34.93
C ASN A 27 -2.84 -8.27 -35.90
N SER A 28 -2.08 -9.31 -35.54
CA SER A 28 -2.01 -10.55 -36.32
C SER A 28 -3.39 -11.19 -36.52
N VAL A 29 -4.20 -11.25 -35.45
CA VAL A 29 -5.58 -11.74 -35.52
C VAL A 29 -6.44 -10.82 -36.40
N PHE A 30 -6.31 -9.50 -36.26
CA PHE A 30 -7.11 -8.56 -37.06
C PHE A 30 -6.82 -8.67 -38.55
N PHE A 31 -5.54 -8.77 -38.95
CA PHE A 31 -5.18 -8.99 -40.34
C PHE A 31 -5.72 -10.33 -40.87
N ALA A 32 -5.66 -11.40 -40.07
CA ALA A 32 -6.17 -12.71 -40.46
C ALA A 32 -7.70 -12.74 -40.66
N PHE A 33 -8.46 -11.96 -39.87
CA PHE A 33 -9.92 -11.97 -39.92
C PHE A 33 -10.53 -10.93 -40.86
N PHE A 34 -9.96 -9.73 -40.93
CA PHE A 34 -10.54 -8.60 -41.65
C PHE A 34 -9.82 -8.30 -42.98
N GLY A 35 -8.63 -8.85 -43.20
CA GLY A 35 -7.79 -8.55 -44.35
C GLY A 35 -7.11 -7.18 -44.26
N GLU A 36 -5.91 -7.08 -44.84
CA GLU A 36 -5.06 -5.88 -44.75
C GLU A 36 -5.71 -4.62 -45.36
N ASP A 37 -6.52 -4.78 -46.41
CA ASP A 37 -7.13 -3.67 -47.15
C ASP A 37 -8.43 -3.13 -46.53
N SER A 38 -8.88 -3.68 -45.40
CA SER A 38 -10.14 -3.25 -44.80
C SER A 38 -10.01 -1.87 -44.13
N ALA A 39 -10.99 -1.00 -44.39
CA ALA A 39 -11.03 0.36 -43.81
C ALA A 39 -11.09 0.38 -42.27
N GLN A 40 -11.45 -0.75 -41.64
CA GLN A 40 -11.56 -0.88 -40.19
C GLN A 40 -10.23 -1.22 -39.50
N VAL A 41 -9.30 -1.85 -40.22
CA VAL A 41 -8.02 -2.32 -39.65
C VAL A 41 -7.18 -1.20 -39.04
N PRO A 42 -7.04 0.00 -39.64
CA PRO A 42 -6.29 1.11 -39.01
C PRO A 42 -6.85 1.52 -37.64
N TYR A 43 -8.19 1.53 -37.50
CA TYR A 43 -8.85 1.83 -36.23
C TYR A 43 -8.61 0.73 -35.20
N LEU A 44 -8.68 -0.54 -35.62
CA LEU A 44 -8.43 -1.69 -34.76
C LEU A 44 -6.97 -1.75 -34.28
N ILE A 45 -6.00 -1.38 -35.11
CA ILE A 45 -4.58 -1.26 -34.72
C ILE A 45 -4.38 -0.17 -33.66
N THR A 46 -5.06 0.97 -33.82
CA THR A 46 -4.98 2.04 -32.82
C THR A 46 -5.60 1.59 -31.49
N LEU A 47 -6.71 0.87 -31.55
CA LEU A 47 -7.40 0.34 -30.38
C LEU A 47 -6.59 -0.76 -29.69
N SER A 48 -5.91 -1.64 -30.43
CA SER A 48 -5.04 -2.67 -29.86
C SER A 48 -3.84 -2.06 -29.15
N PHE A 49 -3.27 -0.98 -29.67
CA PHE A 49 -2.20 -0.26 -28.98
C PHE A 49 -2.67 0.32 -27.65
N LEU A 50 -3.81 1.03 -27.66
CA LEU A 50 -4.37 1.62 -26.44
C LEU A 50 -4.76 0.53 -25.42
N GLY A 51 -5.40 -0.55 -25.89
CA GLY A 51 -5.75 -1.70 -25.07
C GLY A 51 -4.52 -2.40 -24.49
N GLY A 52 -3.47 -2.58 -25.28
CA GLY A 52 -2.19 -3.11 -24.86
C GLY A 52 -1.56 -2.26 -23.76
N MET A 53 -1.54 -0.93 -23.92
CA MET A 53 -1.06 0.01 -22.90
C MET A 53 -1.85 -0.08 -21.60
N ILE A 54 -3.18 -0.14 -21.67
CA ILE A 54 -4.04 -0.32 -20.49
C ILE A 54 -3.73 -1.65 -19.79
N LEU A 55 -3.58 -2.74 -20.54
CA LEU A 55 -3.21 -4.05 -20.00
C LEU A 55 -1.84 -4.02 -19.32
N GLY A 56 -0.83 -3.44 -19.97
CA GLY A 56 0.52 -3.31 -19.43
C GLY A 56 0.56 -2.49 -18.14
N VAL A 57 -0.10 -1.34 -18.11
CA VAL A 57 -0.18 -0.48 -16.91
C VAL A 57 -0.96 -1.18 -15.79
N SER A 58 -2.08 -1.82 -16.12
CA SER A 58 -2.87 -2.57 -15.13
C SER A 58 -2.06 -3.71 -14.51
N PHE A 59 -1.33 -4.47 -15.34
CA PHE A 59 -0.41 -5.50 -14.87
C PHE A 59 0.72 -4.92 -14.01
N PHE A 60 1.33 -3.79 -14.41
CA PHE A 60 2.38 -3.13 -13.63
C PHE A 60 1.88 -2.70 -12.25
N LEU A 61 0.72 -2.04 -12.19
CA LEU A 61 0.13 -1.57 -10.93
C LEU A 61 -0.27 -2.74 -10.03
N TRP A 62 -0.85 -3.79 -10.59
CA TRP A 62 -1.24 -4.98 -9.84
C TRP A 62 -0.03 -5.73 -9.30
N THR A 63 1.01 -5.94 -10.10
CA THR A 63 2.24 -6.61 -9.67
C THR A 63 3.06 -5.77 -8.71
N ARG A 64 3.05 -4.44 -8.85
CA ARG A 64 3.62 -3.51 -7.87
C ARG A 64 2.87 -3.62 -6.54
N ALA A 65 1.53 -3.56 -6.54
CA ALA A 65 0.74 -3.70 -5.33
C ALA A 65 0.94 -5.06 -4.64
N ALA A 66 1.06 -6.13 -5.45
CA ALA A 66 1.33 -7.48 -4.95
C ALA A 66 2.74 -7.63 -4.36
N ALA A 67 3.75 -7.02 -5.00
CA ALA A 67 5.13 -7.03 -4.52
C ALA A 67 5.35 -6.11 -3.32
N ASP A 68 4.65 -4.99 -3.28
CA ASP A 68 4.65 -4.09 -2.13
C ASP A 68 3.95 -4.76 -0.95
N GLY A 69 3.11 -5.78 -1.15
CA GLY A 69 2.59 -6.68 -0.10
C GLY A 69 1.85 -5.98 1.05
N THR A 70 1.54 -4.70 0.88
CA THR A 70 1.21 -3.81 1.96
C THR A 70 -0.12 -3.15 1.61
N PRO A 71 -1.28 -3.74 1.98
CA PRO A 71 -2.54 -3.00 1.96
C PRO A 71 -2.33 -1.64 2.65
N PRO A 72 -3.00 -0.55 2.25
CA PRO A 72 -2.73 0.79 2.78
C PRO A 72 -2.70 0.90 4.33
N GLY A 73 -3.35 -0.01 5.07
CA GLY A 73 -3.22 -0.13 6.54
C GLY A 73 -1.92 -0.74 7.08
N SER A 74 -1.05 -1.27 6.23
CA SER A 74 0.15 -2.00 6.62
C SER A 74 1.45 -1.23 6.46
N VAL A 75 1.47 -0.09 5.75
CA VAL A 75 2.60 0.86 5.86
C VAL A 75 2.58 1.43 7.28
N THR A 76 1.41 1.89 7.72
CA THR A 76 1.18 2.32 9.10
C THR A 76 1.46 1.19 10.09
N SER A 77 0.98 -0.04 9.84
CA SER A 77 1.25 -1.15 10.77
C SER A 77 2.74 -1.55 10.81
N ARG A 78 3.46 -1.51 9.69
CA ARG A 78 4.92 -1.76 9.62
C ARG A 78 5.70 -0.65 10.31
N ASN A 79 5.34 0.60 10.09
CA ASN A 79 5.98 1.74 10.76
C ASN A 79 5.75 1.69 12.28
N ILE A 80 4.56 1.28 12.72
CA ILE A 80 4.27 1.05 14.15
C ILE A 80 5.07 -0.13 14.68
N GLU A 81 5.22 -1.22 13.94
CA GLU A 81 6.02 -2.36 14.36
C GLU A 81 7.51 -1.98 14.51
N ILE A 82 8.03 -1.16 13.61
CA ILE A 82 9.38 -0.60 13.71
C ILE A 82 9.47 0.35 14.91
N LEU A 83 8.48 1.22 15.10
CA LEU A 83 8.42 2.14 16.24
C LEU A 83 8.42 1.38 17.58
N LYS A 84 7.66 0.28 17.68
CA LYS A 84 7.60 -0.59 18.87
C LYS A 84 8.95 -1.19 19.24
N LYS A 85 9.85 -1.43 18.29
CA LYS A 85 11.21 -1.93 18.58
C LYS A 85 12.07 -0.90 19.32
N ALA A 86 11.72 0.39 19.24
CA ALA A 86 12.40 1.48 19.93
C ALA A 86 11.67 1.94 21.21
N LEU A 87 10.52 1.33 21.53
CA LEU A 87 9.71 1.62 22.71
C LEU A 87 9.96 0.58 23.80
N SER A 88 9.78 0.98 25.06
CA SER A 88 9.71 0.04 26.17
C SER A 88 8.40 -0.77 26.13
N ASP A 89 8.36 -1.92 26.82
CA ASP A 89 7.18 -2.79 26.85
C ASP A 89 5.91 -2.06 27.32
N ASP A 90 6.04 -1.20 28.33
CA ASP A 90 4.96 -0.37 28.86
C ASP A 90 4.47 0.68 27.83
N GLU A 91 5.37 1.27 27.05
CA GLU A 91 5.02 2.24 26.01
C GLU A 91 4.35 1.55 24.80
N SER A 92 4.87 0.39 24.39
CA SER A 92 4.30 -0.41 23.31
C SER A 92 2.85 -0.82 23.61
N GLY A 93 2.59 -1.31 24.83
CA GLY A 93 1.23 -1.65 25.27
C GLY A 93 0.30 -0.44 25.30
N LEU A 94 0.82 0.74 25.62
CA LEU A 94 0.05 1.98 25.63
C LEU A 94 -0.36 2.42 24.22
N ILE A 95 0.54 2.29 23.23
CA ILE A 95 0.24 2.59 21.82
C ILE A 95 -0.88 1.69 21.27
N ASP A 96 -0.89 0.41 21.63
CA ASP A 96 -1.95 -0.51 21.21
C ASP A 96 -3.33 -0.12 21.76
N LEU A 97 -3.37 0.32 23.02
CA LEU A 97 -4.57 0.81 23.67
C LEU A 97 -5.12 2.09 23.01
N ILE A 98 -4.23 3.01 22.64
CA ILE A 98 -4.59 4.26 21.95
C ILE A 98 -5.09 3.94 20.54
N ARG A 99 -4.41 3.05 19.81
CA ARG A 99 -4.79 2.66 18.44
C ARG A 99 -6.17 2.00 18.38
N GLY A 100 -6.52 1.21 19.39
CA GLY A 100 -7.81 0.53 19.46
C GLY A 100 -9.01 1.44 19.77
N SER A 101 -8.80 2.74 19.97
CA SER A 101 -9.82 3.70 20.39
C SER A 101 -9.73 4.98 19.54
N GLU A 102 -10.85 5.61 19.17
CA GLU A 102 -10.86 6.95 18.56
C GLU A 102 -10.56 8.02 19.63
N GLY A 103 -9.30 8.06 20.08
CA GLY A 103 -8.88 8.85 21.23
C GLY A 103 -9.14 8.12 22.54
N VAL A 104 -8.31 8.40 23.54
CA VAL A 104 -8.40 7.76 24.85
C VAL A 104 -8.08 8.77 25.95
N THR A 105 -8.88 8.77 27.01
CA THR A 105 -8.61 9.64 28.17
C THR A 105 -7.55 9.02 29.07
N GLN A 106 -6.86 9.87 29.83
CA GLN A 106 -5.84 9.43 30.78
C GLN A 106 -6.42 8.53 31.89
N ASP A 107 -7.69 8.77 32.27
CA ASP A 107 -8.40 7.92 33.23
C ASP A 107 -8.73 6.54 32.64
N SER A 108 -9.14 6.47 31.38
CA SER A 108 -9.39 5.21 30.68
C SER A 108 -8.11 4.37 30.54
N ILE A 109 -6.97 5.01 30.24
CA ILE A 109 -5.66 4.32 30.23
C ILE A 109 -5.35 3.74 31.61
N ARG A 110 -5.55 4.54 32.66
CA ARG A 110 -5.27 4.14 34.04
C ARG A 110 -6.11 2.93 34.44
N PHE A 111 -7.40 2.95 34.09
CA PHE A 111 -8.32 1.86 34.39
C PHE A 111 -7.96 0.56 33.64
N LYS A 112 -7.59 0.66 32.36
CA LYS A 112 -7.25 -0.51 31.53
C LYS A 112 -5.87 -1.12 31.85
N THR A 113 -4.90 -0.30 32.25
CA THR A 113 -3.52 -0.74 32.52
C THR A 113 -3.23 -1.01 33.99
N GLY A 114 -4.04 -0.48 34.91
CA GLY A 114 -3.77 -0.53 36.36
C GLY A 114 -2.59 0.34 36.81
N PHE A 115 -2.02 1.15 35.92
CA PHE A 115 -0.87 2.01 36.25
C PHE A 115 -1.25 3.15 37.20
N SER A 116 -0.26 3.69 37.92
CA SER A 116 -0.48 4.89 38.74
C SER A 116 -0.67 6.13 37.85
N LYS A 117 -1.36 7.16 38.37
CA LYS A 117 -1.53 8.44 37.65
C LYS A 117 -0.18 9.03 37.21
N SER A 118 0.82 8.97 38.09
CA SER A 118 2.18 9.46 37.85
C SER A 118 2.87 8.67 36.73
N LYS A 119 2.74 7.34 36.73
CA LYS A 119 3.32 6.46 35.70
C LYS A 119 2.69 6.72 34.32
N VAL A 120 1.36 6.81 34.26
CA VAL A 120 0.64 7.15 33.02
C VAL A 120 1.07 8.53 32.51
N SER A 121 1.17 9.52 33.39
CA SER A 121 1.60 10.87 33.01
C SER A 121 3.03 10.89 32.47
N ALA A 122 3.94 10.12 33.06
CA ALA A 122 5.32 10.02 32.61
C ALA A 122 5.39 9.35 31.22
N LEU A 123 4.76 8.19 31.04
CA LEU A 123 4.72 7.46 29.77
C LEU A 123 4.13 8.31 28.63
N LEU A 124 3.00 8.98 28.88
CA LEU A 124 2.41 9.89 27.88
C LEU A 124 3.32 11.07 27.55
N SER A 125 4.13 11.54 28.50
CA SER A 125 5.07 12.63 28.25
C SER A 125 6.29 12.19 27.46
N GLU A 126 6.79 10.97 27.70
CA GLU A 126 7.87 10.40 26.89
C GLU A 126 7.42 10.13 25.46
N LEU A 127 6.20 9.61 25.25
CA LEU A 127 5.63 9.42 23.92
C LEU A 127 5.39 10.75 23.19
N GLU A 128 4.93 11.79 23.88
CA GLU A 128 4.76 13.13 23.30
C GLU A 128 6.12 13.78 22.94
N LYS A 129 7.15 13.65 23.80
CA LYS A 129 8.51 14.13 23.49
C LYS A 129 9.11 13.46 22.27
N LYS A 130 8.76 12.20 22.02
CA LYS A 130 9.16 11.44 20.84
C LYS A 130 8.32 11.76 19.59
N ASP A 131 7.38 12.70 19.70
CA ASP A 131 6.44 13.10 18.63
C ASP A 131 5.58 11.92 18.12
N ILE A 132 5.28 10.95 18.99
CA ILE A 132 4.51 9.74 18.66
C ILE A 132 3.01 9.97 18.89
N ILE A 133 2.67 10.76 19.90
CA ILE A 133 1.27 11.07 20.26
C ILE A 133 1.08 12.57 20.42
N LEU A 134 -0.15 13.01 20.17
CA LEU A 134 -0.61 14.37 20.48
C LEU A 134 -1.58 14.31 21.66
N ARG A 135 -1.47 15.28 22.57
CA ARG A 135 -2.39 15.44 23.69
C ARG A 135 -3.24 16.69 23.51
N GLU A 136 -4.54 16.51 23.48
CA GLU A 136 -5.49 17.61 23.55
C GLU A 136 -5.91 17.86 24.99
N ARG A 137 -5.86 19.12 25.43
CA ARG A 137 -6.44 19.53 26.71
C ARG A 137 -7.89 19.92 26.48
N LEU A 138 -8.81 19.07 26.93
CA LEU A 138 -10.23 19.44 26.99
C LEU A 138 -10.43 20.46 28.12
N GLY A 139 -10.69 21.71 27.74
CA GLY A 139 -11.12 22.79 28.64
C GLY A 139 -10.14 23.95 28.79
N ARG A 140 -10.62 25.15 28.43
CA ARG A 140 -10.32 26.40 29.13
C ARG A 140 -11.63 27.01 29.58
#